data_AF-A0AAW7WB90-F1
#
_entry.id   AF-A0AAW7WB90-F1
#
_cell.length_a   1.000
_cell.length_b   1.000
_cell.length_c   1.000
_cell.angle_alpha   90.00
_cell.angle_beta   90.00
_cell.angle_gamma   90.00
#
_symmetry.space_group_name_H-M   'P 1'
#
loop_
_entity.id
_entity.type
_entity.pdbx_description
1 polymer ?
#
loop_
_entity_poly.entity_id
_entity_poly.type
_entity_poly.pdbx_seq_one_letter_code
_entity_poly.pdbx_strand_id
1 'polypeptide(L)'
;PADSTPLFDNGTTVKEVPNVGKFEVDADGKVTFTPDKQFKGETPELELTRVDANGTPVTVKYQAVVKEVVPTSTNATSTGPQGVPQTGTPTFTEGNPLVPLDDTKPMTFEDGQSTKTVPGVGEYSINPDGSITFTPEKQYVGTPDPVTVKRVDKNGTEVTATYTPTVTKVTPTSTNATSTGPQGVPQTGTPTFQGGDPLVPIDETVEPTFEDGSKEKSIPG
;
A
#
# COMPACT_ATOMS: atom_id res chain seq x y z
N PRO A 1 17.18 56.97 -5.03
CA PRO A 1 18.23 56.38 -4.16
C PRO A 1 18.51 54.94 -4.58
N ALA A 2 19.65 54.38 -4.17
CA ALA A 2 19.97 52.97 -4.36
C ALA A 2 19.03 52.02 -3.56
N ASP A 3 18.00 52.57 -2.90
CA ASP A 3 17.27 51.96 -1.79
C ASP A 3 15.73 51.91 -1.97
N SER A 4 15.20 52.06 -3.19
CA SER A 4 13.76 51.85 -3.42
C SER A 4 13.46 50.36 -3.60
N THR A 5 12.76 49.77 -2.63
CA THR A 5 12.26 48.39 -2.73
C THR A 5 11.25 48.29 -3.89
N PRO A 6 11.38 47.31 -4.80
CA PRO A 6 10.37 47.06 -5.82
C PRO A 6 9.00 46.75 -5.21
N LEU A 7 7.94 47.15 -5.90
CA LEU A 7 6.55 46.91 -5.49
C LEU A 7 5.80 46.17 -6.61
N PHE A 8 4.87 45.29 -6.24
CA PHE A 8 3.92 44.71 -7.18
C PHE A 8 2.86 45.74 -7.61
N ASP A 9 2.03 45.40 -8.58
CA ASP A 9 0.90 46.21 -9.09
C ASP A 9 -0.12 46.64 -8.03
N ASN A 10 -0.17 45.96 -6.88
CA ASN A 10 -0.98 46.33 -5.72
C ASN A 10 -0.31 47.39 -4.81
N GLY A 11 0.89 47.87 -5.17
CA GLY A 11 1.65 48.85 -4.41
C GLY A 11 2.35 48.31 -3.16
N THR A 12 2.44 46.99 -2.98
CA THR A 12 3.10 46.37 -1.81
C THR A 12 4.24 45.44 -2.23
N THR A 13 5.03 44.98 -1.26
CA THR A 13 6.10 44.00 -1.46
C THR A 13 5.61 42.56 -1.41
N VAL A 14 4.30 42.34 -1.20
CA VAL A 14 3.69 41.02 -1.05
C VAL A 14 2.40 40.95 -1.88
N LYS A 15 2.29 39.95 -2.74
CA LYS A 15 1.09 39.70 -3.53
C LYS A 15 0.65 38.25 -3.35
N GLU A 16 -0.59 38.05 -2.94
CA GLU A 16 -1.21 36.74 -2.87
C GLU A 16 -2.19 36.58 -4.03
N VAL A 17 -2.07 35.46 -4.73
CA VAL A 17 -2.95 35.11 -5.84
C VAL A 17 -3.70 33.84 -5.45
N PRO A 18 -5.04 33.89 -5.33
CA PRO A 18 -5.83 32.75 -4.89
C PRO A 18 -5.57 31.49 -5.74
N ASN A 19 -5.34 30.35 -5.06
CA ASN A 19 -5.04 29.04 -5.66
C ASN A 19 -3.71 28.98 -6.44
N VAL A 20 -2.87 30.02 -6.36
CA VAL A 20 -1.56 30.08 -7.02
C VAL A 20 -0.47 30.15 -5.95
N GLY A 21 -0.61 31.06 -4.98
CA GLY A 21 0.31 31.19 -3.85
C GLY A 21 0.71 32.64 -3.58
N LYS A 22 1.82 32.77 -2.86
CA LYS A 22 2.32 34.05 -2.31
C LYS A 22 3.63 34.46 -2.97
N PHE A 23 3.69 35.70 -3.44
CA PHE A 23 4.87 36.34 -4.00
C PHE A 23 5.38 37.41 -3.05
N GLU A 24 6.68 37.44 -2.82
CA GLU A 24 7.37 38.43 -1.99
C GLU A 24 8.58 38.97 -2.74
N VAL A 25 8.85 40.27 -2.62
CA VAL A 25 10.05 40.90 -3.18
C VAL A 25 10.81 41.66 -2.11
N ASP A 26 12.13 41.46 -2.04
CA ASP A 26 13.00 42.14 -1.10
C ASP A 26 13.62 43.43 -1.68
N ALA A 27 14.39 44.16 -0.86
CA ALA A 27 15.03 45.43 -1.24
C ALA A 27 16.05 45.27 -2.40
N ASP A 28 16.65 44.08 -2.53
CA ASP A 28 17.58 43.75 -3.61
C ASP A 28 16.85 43.39 -4.91
N GLY A 29 15.52 43.28 -4.86
CA GLY A 29 14.67 42.91 -6.00
C GLY A 29 14.60 41.41 -6.25
N LYS A 30 15.03 40.58 -5.30
CA LYS A 30 14.85 39.13 -5.39
C LYS A 30 13.39 38.80 -5.09
N VAL A 31 12.75 38.13 -6.05
CA VAL A 31 11.38 37.63 -5.91
C VAL A 31 11.42 36.22 -5.35
N THR A 32 10.67 35.98 -4.28
CA THR A 32 10.39 34.66 -3.71
C THR A 32 8.94 34.31 -3.98
N PHE A 33 8.71 33.20 -4.68
CA PHE A 33 7.37 32.65 -4.90
C PHE A 33 7.20 31.38 -4.07
N THR A 34 6.21 31.38 -3.19
CA THR A 34 5.76 30.22 -2.42
C THR A 34 4.44 29.74 -3.02
N PRO A 35 4.43 28.69 -3.86
CA PRO A 35 3.21 28.21 -4.48
C PRO A 35 2.28 27.56 -3.47
N ASP A 36 0.98 27.65 -3.72
CA ASP A 36 0.01 26.79 -3.06
C ASP A 36 0.30 25.33 -3.45
N LYS A 37 0.16 24.39 -2.50
CA LYS A 37 0.55 22.98 -2.68
C LYS A 37 -0.08 22.29 -3.89
N GLN A 38 -1.30 22.70 -4.25
CA GLN A 38 -2.07 22.13 -5.36
C GLN A 38 -1.84 22.87 -6.69
N PHE A 39 -1.13 24.00 -6.68
CA PHE A 39 -0.91 24.78 -7.90
C PHE A 39 0.12 24.10 -8.80
N LYS A 40 -0.24 23.94 -10.07
CA LYS A 40 0.63 23.46 -11.13
C LYS A 40 0.40 24.29 -12.40
N GLY A 41 1.47 24.51 -13.15
CA GLY A 41 1.44 25.33 -14.37
C GLY A 41 2.11 26.68 -14.19
N GLU A 42 1.78 27.61 -15.09
CA GLU A 42 2.39 28.93 -15.14
C GLU A 42 1.61 29.92 -14.28
N THR A 43 2.33 30.73 -13.49
CA THR A 43 1.71 31.83 -12.76
C THR A 43 1.23 32.90 -13.74
N PRO A 44 0.28 33.75 -13.34
CA PRO A 44 0.04 35.01 -14.06
C PRO A 44 1.33 35.81 -14.20
N GLU A 45 1.46 36.61 -15.26
CA GLU A 45 2.52 37.62 -15.35
C GLU A 45 2.32 38.65 -14.23
N LEU A 46 3.38 38.90 -13.47
CA LEU A 46 3.41 39.90 -12.41
C LEU A 46 4.30 41.07 -12.84
N GLU A 47 3.79 42.29 -12.69
CA GLU A 47 4.56 43.50 -12.91
C GLU A 47 5.17 43.98 -11.59
N LEU A 48 6.47 44.28 -11.61
CA LEU A 48 7.19 44.90 -10.52
C LEU A 48 7.67 46.28 -10.95
N THR A 49 7.42 47.29 -10.10
CA THR A 49 7.80 48.67 -10.33
C THR A 49 8.86 49.11 -9.32
N ARG A 50 9.91 49.78 -9.80
CA ARG A 50 10.92 50.47 -8.97
C ARG A 50 11.11 51.89 -9.48
N VAL A 51 11.43 52.84 -8.60
CA VAL A 51 11.69 54.24 -8.98
C VAL A 51 13.17 54.58 -8.90
N ASP A 52 13.66 55.37 -9.86
CA ASP A 52 15.03 55.90 -9.84
C ASP A 52 15.21 57.04 -8.80
N ALA A 53 16.39 57.66 -8.75
CA ALA A 53 16.65 58.77 -7.83
C ALA A 53 15.83 60.03 -8.12
N ASN A 54 15.27 60.16 -9.32
CA ASN A 54 14.43 61.29 -9.75
C ASN A 54 12.94 60.98 -9.61
N GLY A 55 12.56 59.77 -9.18
CA GLY A 55 11.18 59.32 -9.08
C GLY A 55 10.60 58.73 -10.36
N THR A 56 11.42 58.50 -11.41
CA THR A 56 10.96 57.87 -12.65
C THR A 56 10.73 56.38 -12.42
N PRO A 57 9.53 55.83 -12.69
CA PRO A 57 9.28 54.40 -12.53
C PRO A 57 9.87 53.59 -13.70
N VAL A 58 10.38 52.40 -13.39
CA VAL A 58 10.71 51.33 -14.35
C VAL A 58 9.96 50.07 -13.94
N THR A 59 9.46 49.35 -14.94
CA THR A 59 8.68 48.12 -14.75
C THR A 59 9.37 46.90 -15.34
N VAL A 60 9.29 45.76 -14.67
CA VAL A 60 9.74 44.44 -15.16
C VAL A 60 8.63 43.41 -14.96
N LYS A 61 8.62 42.37 -15.78
CA LYS A 61 7.68 41.25 -15.67
C LYS A 61 8.35 40.02 -15.08
N TYR A 62 7.64 39.33 -14.19
CA TYR A 62 8.02 38.06 -13.61
C TYR A 62 6.93 37.02 -13.85
N GLN A 63 7.33 35.81 -14.22
CA GLN A 63 6.45 34.65 -14.38
C GLN A 63 7.21 33.41 -13.88
N ALA A 64 6.53 32.54 -13.14
CA ALA A 64 7.09 31.28 -12.67
C ALA A 64 6.31 30.09 -13.23
N VAL A 65 6.95 28.92 -13.29
CA VAL A 65 6.32 27.66 -13.70
C VAL A 65 6.50 26.63 -12.60
N VAL A 66 5.39 26.09 -12.10
CA VAL A 66 5.37 25.03 -11.09
C VAL A 66 5.13 23.70 -11.79
N LYS A 67 6.13 22.82 -11.70
CA LYS A 67 6.05 21.46 -12.26
C LYS A 67 5.36 20.53 -11.27
N GLU A 68 4.54 19.65 -11.80
CA GLU A 68 3.89 18.59 -11.02
C GLU A 68 4.94 17.60 -10.49
N VAL A 69 4.77 17.20 -9.23
CA VAL A 69 5.54 16.12 -8.60
C VAL A 69 4.62 14.91 -8.49
N VAL A 70 5.00 13.81 -9.13
CA VAL A 70 4.21 12.57 -9.13
C VAL A 70 5.03 11.46 -8.50
N PRO A 71 4.65 10.94 -7.33
CA PRO A 71 5.27 9.75 -6.76
C PRO A 71 4.92 8.49 -7.58
N THR A 72 5.77 7.48 -7.51
CA THR A 72 5.61 6.21 -8.23
C THR A 72 5.53 5.03 -7.26
N SER A 73 5.08 3.88 -7.74
CA SER A 73 4.93 2.67 -6.92
C SER A 73 5.24 1.39 -7.69
N THR A 74 5.43 0.30 -6.95
CA THR A 74 5.43 -1.07 -7.48
C THR A 74 4.43 -1.94 -6.73
N ASN A 75 3.83 -2.88 -7.47
CA ASN A 75 2.87 -3.83 -6.93
C ASN A 75 3.57 -5.00 -6.24
N ALA A 76 2.85 -5.69 -5.37
CA ALA A 76 3.32 -6.90 -4.70
C ALA A 76 2.45 -8.12 -5.03
N THR A 77 3.07 -9.28 -4.98
CA THR A 77 2.42 -10.58 -5.11
C THR A 77 3.01 -11.56 -4.12
N SER A 78 2.24 -12.56 -3.72
CA SER A 78 2.72 -13.67 -2.90
C SER A 78 2.03 -14.96 -3.31
N THR A 79 2.63 -16.09 -2.96
CA THR A 79 2.04 -17.42 -3.15
C THR A 79 2.33 -18.26 -1.93
N GLY A 80 1.34 -19.00 -1.45
CA GLY A 80 1.48 -19.89 -0.30
C GLY A 80 0.32 -20.87 -0.14
N PRO A 81 0.45 -21.85 0.76
CA PRO A 81 -0.57 -22.87 0.98
C PRO A 81 -1.84 -22.33 1.65
N GLN A 82 -2.95 -23.06 1.48
CA GLN A 82 -4.24 -22.77 2.11
C GLN A 82 -4.14 -22.65 3.63
N GLY A 83 -4.82 -21.65 4.20
CA GLY A 83 -4.85 -21.41 5.65
C GLY A 83 -3.55 -20.83 6.25
N VAL A 84 -2.53 -20.53 5.45
CA VAL A 84 -1.27 -19.92 5.92
C VAL A 84 -1.23 -18.44 5.54
N PRO A 85 -0.94 -17.53 6.50
CA PRO A 85 -0.74 -16.11 6.19
C PRO A 85 0.40 -15.88 5.20
N GLN A 86 0.20 -14.93 4.29
CA GLN A 86 1.15 -14.56 3.25
C GLN A 86 1.43 -13.07 3.32
N THR A 87 2.67 -12.65 3.06
CA THR A 87 3.05 -11.24 3.06
C THR A 87 3.52 -10.78 1.68
N GLY A 88 3.24 -9.53 1.35
CA GLY A 88 3.77 -8.85 0.19
C GLY A 88 4.00 -7.38 0.48
N THR A 89 5.10 -6.83 -0.04
CA THR A 89 5.51 -5.45 0.26
C THR A 89 5.51 -4.62 -1.01
N PRO A 90 4.44 -3.85 -1.29
CA PRO A 90 4.49 -2.87 -2.36
C PRO A 90 5.50 -1.77 -2.02
N THR A 91 6.14 -1.18 -3.02
CA THR A 91 7.07 -0.06 -2.80
C THR A 91 6.49 1.25 -3.32
N PHE A 92 6.88 2.35 -2.69
CA PHE A 92 6.51 3.71 -3.07
C PHE A 92 7.79 4.55 -3.14
N THR A 93 7.88 5.40 -4.14
CA THR A 93 9.03 6.27 -4.39
C THR A 93 8.55 7.70 -4.57
N GLU A 94 9.15 8.61 -3.84
CA GLU A 94 8.89 10.05 -4.00
C GLU A 94 9.22 10.51 -5.42
N GLY A 95 8.38 11.40 -5.98
CA GLY A 95 8.65 11.97 -7.31
C GLY A 95 9.78 13.01 -7.29
N ASN A 96 10.03 13.62 -6.14
CA ASN A 96 11.06 14.64 -5.92
C ASN A 96 11.50 14.63 -4.45
N PRO A 97 12.81 14.61 -4.13
CA PRO A 97 13.30 14.62 -2.74
C PRO A 97 12.89 15.84 -1.90
N LEU A 98 12.53 16.95 -2.55
CA LEU A 98 12.01 18.14 -1.85
C LEU A 98 10.53 18.03 -1.48
N VAL A 99 9.83 17.03 -2.04
CA VAL A 99 8.43 16.70 -1.74
C VAL A 99 8.37 15.20 -1.41
N PRO A 100 8.85 14.81 -0.22
CA PRO A 100 8.87 13.41 0.17
C PRO A 100 7.46 12.87 0.41
N LEU A 101 7.38 11.54 0.52
CA LEU A 101 6.19 10.87 1.05
C LEU A 101 5.84 11.44 2.45
N ASP A 102 4.55 11.51 2.75
CA ASP A 102 4.09 12.04 4.04
C ASP A 102 4.11 10.94 5.11
N ASP A 103 5.20 10.85 5.87
CA ASP A 103 5.35 9.87 6.95
C ASP A 103 4.34 10.04 8.10
N THR A 104 3.64 11.19 8.19
CA THR A 104 2.57 11.41 9.17
C THR A 104 1.25 10.77 8.74
N LYS A 105 1.13 10.38 7.47
CA LYS A 105 -0.04 9.71 6.91
C LYS A 105 0.33 8.28 6.54
N PRO A 106 -0.18 7.28 7.28
CA PRO A 106 0.15 5.89 7.01
C PRO A 106 -0.44 5.43 5.67
N MET A 107 0.08 4.32 5.17
CA MET A 107 -0.55 3.59 4.07
C MET A 107 -1.94 3.11 4.50
N THR A 108 -2.92 3.21 3.60
CA THR A 108 -4.30 2.76 3.85
C THR A 108 -4.85 2.00 2.64
N PHE A 109 -5.89 1.21 2.84
CA PHE A 109 -6.73 0.72 1.75
C PHE A 109 -7.61 1.84 1.19
N GLU A 110 -8.36 1.56 0.13
CA GLU A 110 -9.21 2.54 -0.56
C GLU A 110 -10.20 3.24 0.38
N ASP A 111 -10.74 2.50 1.35
CA ASP A 111 -11.67 2.99 2.38
C ASP A 111 -11.01 3.80 3.51
N GLY A 112 -9.69 3.95 3.47
CA GLY A 112 -8.91 4.65 4.49
C GLY A 112 -8.56 3.82 5.71
N GLN A 113 -8.90 2.53 5.75
CA GLN A 113 -8.57 1.63 6.86
C GLN A 113 -7.22 0.94 6.66
N SER A 114 -6.65 0.40 7.75
CA SER A 114 -5.45 -0.44 7.72
C SER A 114 -5.76 -1.92 7.58
N THR A 115 -7.03 -2.31 7.64
CA THR A 115 -7.49 -3.69 7.45
C THR A 115 -8.62 -3.75 6.43
N LYS A 116 -8.73 -4.89 5.74
CA LYS A 116 -9.79 -5.15 4.75
C LYS A 116 -10.16 -6.62 4.78
N THR A 117 -11.43 -6.94 5.03
CA THR A 117 -11.95 -8.32 4.99
C THR A 117 -12.69 -8.55 3.68
N VAL A 118 -12.40 -9.66 3.02
CA VAL A 118 -13.10 -10.11 1.81
C VAL A 118 -13.80 -11.43 2.15
N PRO A 119 -15.14 -11.45 2.26
CA PRO A 119 -15.89 -12.65 2.66
C PRO A 119 -15.63 -13.84 1.73
N GLY A 120 -15.37 -15.01 2.32
CA GLY A 120 -15.07 -16.25 1.59
C GLY A 120 -13.64 -16.32 1.04
N VAL A 121 -12.82 -15.28 1.26
CA VAL A 121 -11.45 -15.17 0.74
C VAL A 121 -10.45 -15.06 1.88
N GLY A 122 -10.60 -14.05 2.74
CA GLY A 122 -9.67 -13.81 3.85
C GLY A 122 -9.60 -12.36 4.30
N GLU A 123 -8.60 -12.06 5.14
CA GLU A 123 -8.38 -10.75 5.74
C GLU A 123 -7.01 -10.19 5.33
N TYR A 124 -6.98 -8.90 5.01
CA TYR A 124 -5.78 -8.14 4.71
C TYR A 124 -5.49 -7.15 5.84
N SER A 125 -4.22 -6.99 6.21
CA SER A 125 -3.76 -6.02 7.19
C SER A 125 -2.47 -5.35 6.72
N ILE A 126 -2.39 -4.02 6.84
CA ILE A 126 -1.20 -3.23 6.56
C ILE A 126 -0.36 -3.14 7.83
N ASN A 127 0.89 -3.60 7.75
CA ASN A 127 1.83 -3.56 8.85
C ASN A 127 2.55 -2.20 8.92
N PRO A 128 3.09 -1.81 10.09
CA PRO A 128 3.83 -0.54 10.25
C PRO A 128 5.05 -0.39 9.34
N ASP A 129 5.66 -1.50 8.91
CA ASP A 129 6.80 -1.51 7.98
C ASP A 129 6.40 -1.33 6.51
N GLY A 130 5.10 -1.20 6.22
CA GLY A 130 4.56 -1.03 4.87
C GLY A 130 4.30 -2.35 4.12
N SER A 131 4.57 -3.51 4.74
CA SER A 131 4.14 -4.79 4.20
C SER A 131 2.64 -5.03 4.43
N ILE A 132 2.04 -5.87 3.59
CA ILE A 132 0.64 -6.27 3.69
C ILE A 132 0.59 -7.77 3.98
N THR A 133 -0.07 -8.14 5.07
CA THR A 133 -0.37 -9.54 5.42
C THR A 133 -1.75 -9.89 4.89
N PHE A 134 -1.85 -11.03 4.21
CA PHE A 134 -3.11 -11.67 3.83
C PHE A 134 -3.25 -13.00 4.57
N THR A 135 -4.31 -13.13 5.36
CA THR A 135 -4.68 -14.37 6.04
C THR A 135 -5.86 -14.98 5.29
N PRO A 136 -5.66 -16.04 4.47
CA PRO A 136 -6.76 -16.67 3.76
C PRO A 136 -7.70 -17.41 4.70
N GLU A 137 -8.97 -17.50 4.33
CA GLU A 137 -9.88 -18.45 4.96
C GLU A 137 -9.38 -19.89 4.70
N LYS A 138 -9.58 -20.80 5.67
CA LYS A 138 -8.99 -22.16 5.65
C LYS A 138 -9.29 -22.98 4.39
N GLN A 139 -10.44 -22.73 3.77
CA GLN A 139 -10.93 -23.46 2.59
C GLN A 139 -10.69 -22.69 1.28
N TYR A 140 -10.20 -21.46 1.34
CA TYR A 140 -9.98 -20.65 0.16
C TYR A 140 -8.77 -21.16 -0.62
N VAL A 141 -8.94 -21.32 -1.93
CA VAL A 141 -7.90 -21.72 -2.89
C VAL A 141 -8.10 -20.89 -4.14
N GLY A 142 -7.02 -20.29 -4.64
CA GLY A 142 -7.04 -19.45 -5.83
C GLY A 142 -6.40 -18.08 -5.60
N THR A 143 -6.61 -17.20 -6.56
CA THR A 143 -6.07 -15.84 -6.60
C THR A 143 -7.25 -14.87 -6.59
N PRO A 144 -7.48 -14.12 -5.50
CA PRO A 144 -8.59 -13.18 -5.44
C PRO A 144 -8.28 -11.93 -6.26
N ASP A 145 -9.29 -11.07 -6.43
CA ASP A 145 -9.07 -9.74 -7.01
C ASP A 145 -8.04 -8.96 -6.18
N PRO A 146 -7.13 -8.20 -6.84
CA PRO A 146 -6.12 -7.42 -6.14
C PRO A 146 -6.73 -6.40 -5.17
N VAL A 147 -6.08 -6.21 -4.02
CA VAL A 147 -6.41 -5.10 -3.12
C VAL A 147 -5.52 -3.89 -3.42
N THR A 148 -6.11 -2.71 -3.49
CA THR A 148 -5.41 -1.44 -3.70
C THR A 148 -5.08 -0.79 -2.37
N VAL A 149 -3.84 -0.33 -2.22
CA VAL A 149 -3.38 0.53 -1.12
C VAL A 149 -2.92 1.88 -1.65
N LYS A 150 -3.04 2.91 -0.82
CA LYS A 150 -2.68 4.29 -1.16
C LYS A 150 -1.67 4.89 -0.17
N ARG A 151 -0.81 5.75 -0.71
CA ARG A 151 0.10 6.65 0.00
C ARG A 151 -0.05 8.05 -0.57
N VAL A 152 0.37 9.06 0.19
CA VAL A 152 0.39 10.45 -0.27
C VAL A 152 1.74 11.08 0.02
N ASP A 153 2.13 12.05 -0.81
CA ASP A 153 3.27 12.93 -0.53
C ASP A 153 2.88 14.13 0.35
N LYS A 154 3.85 14.95 0.75
CA LYS A 154 3.60 16.17 1.55
C LYS A 154 2.75 17.24 0.86
N ASN A 155 2.60 17.16 -0.46
CA ASN A 155 1.68 18.00 -1.23
C ASN A 155 0.26 17.42 -1.27
N GLY A 156 0.08 16.16 -0.88
CA GLY A 156 -1.17 15.44 -0.93
C GLY A 156 -1.40 14.73 -2.27
N THR A 157 -0.38 14.62 -3.12
CA THR A 157 -0.46 13.82 -4.35
C THR A 157 -0.56 12.35 -3.97
N GLU A 158 -1.62 11.69 -4.44
CA GLU A 158 -1.85 10.29 -4.15
C GLU A 158 -1.06 9.39 -5.11
N VAL A 159 -0.59 8.25 -4.59
CA VAL A 159 -0.05 7.13 -5.37
C VAL A 159 -0.60 5.83 -4.83
N THR A 160 -0.96 4.92 -5.73
CA THR A 160 -1.57 3.64 -5.40
C THR A 160 -0.69 2.46 -5.82
N ALA A 161 -0.79 1.35 -5.12
CA ALA A 161 -0.20 0.06 -5.50
C ALA A 161 -1.19 -1.07 -5.20
N THR A 162 -1.03 -2.21 -5.85
CA THR A 162 -1.87 -3.38 -5.60
C THR A 162 -1.10 -4.53 -4.96
N TYR A 163 -1.78 -5.32 -4.12
CA TYR A 163 -1.30 -6.60 -3.63
C TYR A 163 -2.21 -7.75 -4.06
N THR A 164 -1.62 -8.79 -4.65
CA THR A 164 -2.33 -9.98 -5.17
C THR A 164 -1.73 -11.27 -4.59
N PRO A 165 -2.32 -11.87 -3.56
CA PRO A 165 -1.88 -13.17 -3.04
C PRO A 165 -2.42 -14.32 -3.88
N THR A 166 -1.76 -15.47 -3.84
CA THR A 166 -2.23 -16.72 -4.47
C THR A 166 -2.18 -17.85 -3.47
N VAL A 167 -3.31 -18.54 -3.31
CA VAL A 167 -3.45 -19.64 -2.35
C VAL A 167 -3.46 -20.97 -3.08
N THR A 168 -2.47 -21.82 -2.78
CA THR A 168 -2.34 -23.14 -3.37
C THR A 168 -3.05 -24.19 -2.54
N LYS A 169 -3.73 -25.12 -3.23
CA LYS A 169 -4.41 -26.25 -2.59
C LYS A 169 -3.42 -27.16 -1.88
N VAL A 170 -3.77 -27.59 -0.67
CA VAL A 170 -3.05 -28.64 0.06
C VAL A 170 -3.89 -29.91 0.05
N THR A 171 -3.27 -31.05 -0.29
CA THR A 171 -3.95 -32.36 -0.33
C THR A 171 -3.20 -33.34 0.59
N PRO A 172 -3.79 -33.77 1.72
CA PRO A 172 -3.17 -34.76 2.60
C PRO A 172 -3.05 -36.14 1.92
N THR A 173 -2.14 -36.96 2.41
CA THR A 173 -1.87 -38.33 1.92
C THR A 173 -1.98 -39.34 3.06
N SER A 174 -2.07 -40.62 2.72
CA SER A 174 -2.12 -41.71 3.69
C SER A 174 -1.40 -42.96 3.19
N THR A 175 -1.01 -43.83 4.11
CA THR A 175 -0.51 -45.17 3.81
C THR A 175 -1.33 -46.23 4.53
N ASN A 176 -1.71 -47.26 3.77
CA ASN A 176 -2.52 -48.37 4.29
C ASN A 176 -1.65 -49.31 5.13
N ALA A 177 -2.28 -49.98 6.10
CA ALA A 177 -1.67 -51.06 6.85
C ALA A 177 -2.41 -52.38 6.59
N THR A 178 -1.66 -53.48 6.52
CA THR A 178 -2.19 -54.84 6.37
C THR A 178 -1.55 -55.75 7.41
N SER A 179 -2.29 -56.74 7.91
CA SER A 179 -1.79 -57.73 8.86
C SER A 179 -2.19 -59.16 8.43
N THR A 180 -1.41 -60.15 8.84
CA THR A 180 -1.62 -61.58 8.51
C THR A 180 -1.26 -62.45 9.72
N GLY A 181 -1.94 -63.60 9.90
CA GLY A 181 -1.82 -64.37 11.13
C GLY A 181 -2.85 -65.49 11.28
N PRO A 182 -2.72 -66.31 12.32
CA PRO A 182 -3.49 -67.54 12.51
C PRO A 182 -4.93 -67.27 13.01
N GLN A 183 -5.82 -68.23 12.77
CA GLN A 183 -7.22 -68.16 13.19
C GLN A 183 -7.36 -68.01 14.71
N GLY A 184 -8.27 -67.14 15.15
CA GLY A 184 -8.59 -66.94 16.56
C GLY A 184 -7.61 -66.04 17.32
N VAL A 185 -6.59 -65.47 16.65
CA VAL A 185 -5.62 -64.55 17.26
C VAL A 185 -5.89 -63.11 16.80
N PRO A 186 -5.97 -62.13 17.72
CA PRO A 186 -6.11 -60.72 17.36
C PRO A 186 -4.95 -60.24 16.47
N GLN A 187 -5.26 -59.35 15.54
CA GLN A 187 -4.28 -58.77 14.63
C GLN A 187 -4.33 -57.26 14.71
N THR A 188 -3.17 -56.62 14.51
CA THR A 188 -3.04 -55.16 14.57
C THR A 188 -2.33 -54.66 13.32
N GLY A 189 -2.65 -53.44 12.92
CA GLY A 189 -2.00 -52.70 11.86
C GLY A 189 -2.26 -51.22 12.06
N THR A 190 -1.24 -50.38 11.82
CA THR A 190 -1.32 -48.94 12.05
C THR A 190 -1.19 -48.22 10.70
N PRO A 191 -2.29 -47.74 10.10
CA PRO A 191 -2.19 -46.84 8.95
C PRO A 191 -1.55 -45.52 9.38
N THR A 192 -0.99 -44.76 8.43
CA THR A 192 -0.47 -43.41 8.72
C THR A 192 -1.10 -42.37 7.81
N PHE A 193 -1.19 -41.14 8.31
CA PHE A 193 -1.69 -39.97 7.60
C PHE A 193 -0.61 -38.90 7.60
N GLN A 194 -0.46 -38.17 6.50
CA GLN A 194 0.45 -37.04 6.38
C GLN A 194 -0.29 -35.83 5.83
N GLY A 195 0.01 -34.65 6.41
CA GLY A 195 -0.42 -33.38 5.84
C GLY A 195 0.15 -33.19 4.43
N GLY A 196 -0.57 -32.45 3.58
CA GLY A 196 -0.13 -32.22 2.21
C GLY A 196 0.98 -31.17 2.07
N ASP A 197 1.20 -30.37 3.12
CA ASP A 197 2.23 -29.34 3.22
C ASP A 197 2.74 -29.29 4.67
N PRO A 198 4.06 -29.17 4.94
CA PRO A 198 4.59 -29.07 6.30
C PRO A 198 4.03 -27.93 7.13
N LEU A 199 3.59 -26.84 6.50
CA LEU A 199 2.96 -25.69 7.15
C LEU A 199 1.46 -25.91 7.44
N VAL A 200 0.87 -26.96 6.85
CA VAL A 200 -0.53 -27.36 7.04
C VAL A 200 -0.56 -28.85 7.43
N PRO A 201 -0.14 -29.18 8.66
CA PRO A 201 -0.07 -30.56 9.13
C PRO A 201 -1.46 -31.19 9.29
N ILE A 202 -1.50 -32.51 9.43
CA ILE A 202 -2.73 -33.21 9.81
C ILE A 202 -3.15 -32.78 11.22
N ASP A 203 -4.45 -32.68 11.46
CA ASP A 203 -4.99 -32.37 12.78
C ASP A 203 -5.07 -33.66 13.62
N GLU A 204 -4.01 -33.91 14.41
CA GLU A 204 -3.90 -35.08 15.29
C GLU A 204 -4.94 -35.10 16.43
N THR A 205 -5.70 -34.02 16.63
CA THR A 205 -6.81 -34.00 17.60
C THR A 205 -8.08 -34.63 17.03
N VAL A 206 -8.16 -34.76 15.71
CA VAL A 206 -9.26 -35.44 15.02
C VAL A 206 -8.90 -36.92 14.90
N GLU A 207 -9.55 -37.74 15.72
CA GLU A 207 -9.33 -39.19 15.68
C GLU A 207 -9.81 -39.80 14.34
N PRO A 208 -9.07 -40.78 13.78
CA PRO A 208 -9.50 -41.48 12.58
C PRO A 208 -10.74 -42.32 12.86
N THR A 209 -11.66 -42.35 11.91
CA THR A 209 -12.90 -43.12 11.97
C THR A 209 -13.04 -44.02 10.73
N PHE A 210 -13.89 -45.04 10.85
CA PHE A 210 -14.36 -45.78 9.68
C PHE A 210 -15.26 -44.90 8.80
N GLU A 211 -15.56 -45.36 7.59
CA GLU A 211 -16.42 -44.64 6.63
C GLU A 211 -17.80 -44.25 7.20
N ASP A 212 -18.33 -45.01 8.16
CA ASP A 212 -19.59 -44.73 8.85
C ASP A 212 -19.44 -43.76 10.04
N GLY A 213 -18.24 -43.24 10.29
CA GLY A 213 -17.89 -42.38 11.42
C GLY A 213 -17.65 -43.11 12.74
N SER A 214 -17.77 -44.44 12.78
CA SER A 214 -17.53 -45.23 14.00
C SER A 214 -16.03 -45.43 14.28
N LYS A 215 -15.71 -45.81 15.53
CA LYS A 215 -14.37 -46.29 15.94
C LYS A 215 -14.28 -47.82 15.95
N GLU A 216 -15.39 -48.50 15.74
CA GLU A 216 -15.50 -49.96 15.74
C GLU A 216 -16.48 -50.40 14.66
N LYS A 217 -16.05 -51.32 13.80
CA LYS A 217 -16.87 -51.87 12.71
C LYS A 217 -16.88 -53.38 12.81
N SER A 218 -18.06 -53.97 13.00
CA SER A 218 -18.27 -55.42 12.94
C SER A 218 -18.73 -55.82 11.54
N ILE A 219 -18.08 -56.81 10.95
CA ILE A 219 -18.44 -57.33 9.62
C ILE A 219 -19.19 -58.66 9.85
N PRO A 220 -20.47 -58.78 9.43
CA PRO A 220 -21.18 -60.05 9.47
C PRO A 220 -20.42 -61.11 8.66
N GLY A 221 -20.22 -62.28 9.27
CA GLY A 221 -19.60 -63.44 8.64
C GLY A 221 -20.55 -64.24 7.76
#